data_AF-A0A1H4HF77-F1
#
_entry.id   AF-A0A1H4HF77-F1
#
_cell.length_a   1.000
_cell.length_b   1.000
_cell.length_c   1.000
_cell.angle_alpha   90.00
_cell.angle_beta   90.00
_cell.angle_gamma   90.00
#
_symmetry.space_group_name_H-M   'P 1'
#
loop_
_entity.id
_entity.type
_entity.pdbx_description
1 polymer ?
#
loop_
_entity_poly.entity_id
_entity_poly.type
_entity_poly.pdbx_seq_one_letter_code
_entity_poly.pdbx_strand_id
1 'polypeptide(L)'
;MQTSDIPATTLPHPTSSPLDTFPLSLQPPPDAADRSLWGSHLDQREQVRATLRTAKEWLEQCEPSSPVVILLKQAERLLGRRFAEVAQAIPPDLLARWDAE
;
A
#
# COMPACT_ATOMS: atom_id res chain seq x y z
N MET A 1 43.13 -38.82 59.62
CA MET A 1 42.62 -39.49 58.40
C MET A 1 41.18 -39.88 58.63
N GLN A 2 40.22 -39.20 58.01
CA GLN A 2 39.12 -39.81 57.24
C GLN A 2 38.12 -38.72 56.85
N THR A 3 38.06 -38.51 55.54
CA THR A 3 37.06 -37.74 54.81
C THR A 3 35.75 -38.54 54.83
N SER A 4 34.71 -38.00 55.46
CA SER A 4 33.36 -38.53 55.30
C SER A 4 32.74 -37.94 54.04
N ASP A 5 32.59 -38.83 53.06
CA ASP A 5 31.89 -38.67 51.79
C ASP A 5 30.37 -38.55 52.07
N ILE A 6 29.69 -37.59 51.41
CA ILE A 6 28.23 -37.42 51.49
C ILE A 6 27.65 -37.90 50.15
N PRO A 7 26.73 -38.89 50.13
CA PRO A 7 26.15 -39.37 48.88
C PRO A 7 25.14 -38.38 48.29
N ALA A 8 25.22 -38.22 46.97
CA ALA A 8 24.27 -37.46 46.16
C ALA A 8 22.85 -38.06 46.27
N THR A 9 21.92 -37.30 46.86
CA THR A 9 20.49 -37.61 46.83
C THR A 9 19.88 -37.12 45.50
N THR A 10 19.53 -38.09 44.66
CA THR A 10 18.61 -37.93 43.52
C THR A 10 17.24 -37.47 44.00
N LEU A 11 16.69 -36.42 43.38
CA LEU A 11 15.27 -36.07 43.46
C LEU A 11 14.59 -36.26 42.09
N PRO A 12 13.35 -36.77 42.05
CA PRO A 12 12.67 -37.19 40.84
C PRO A 12 12.06 -36.05 40.04
N HIS A 13 11.93 -36.27 38.73
CA HIS A 13 11.15 -35.47 37.79
C HIS A 13 9.65 -35.55 38.12
N PRO A 14 8.92 -34.42 38.14
CA PRO A 14 7.51 -34.42 37.82
C PRO A 14 7.30 -33.96 36.36
N THR A 15 6.74 -34.87 35.58
CA THR A 15 5.98 -34.63 34.34
C THR A 15 5.03 -33.45 34.50
N SER A 16 5.12 -32.48 33.58
CA SER A 16 4.12 -31.42 33.46
C SER A 16 3.88 -31.08 31.98
N SER A 17 2.94 -31.81 31.37
CA SER A 17 2.05 -31.32 30.31
C SER A 17 0.63 -31.44 30.89
N PRO A 18 -0.40 -30.67 30.47
CA PRO A 18 -0.50 -29.79 29.30
C PRO A 18 -1.12 -28.41 29.62
N LEU A 19 -0.82 -27.37 28.84
CA LEU A 19 -1.72 -26.22 28.71
C LEU A 19 -1.68 -25.69 27.28
N ASP A 20 -2.85 -25.76 26.64
CA ASP A 20 -3.29 -24.96 25.50
C ASP A 20 -2.58 -23.60 25.44
N THR A 21 -1.55 -23.51 24.61
CA THR A 21 -1.06 -22.22 24.16
C THR A 21 -1.68 -21.99 22.80
N PHE A 22 -2.72 -21.15 22.82
CA PHE A 22 -3.38 -20.47 21.72
C PHE A 22 -2.72 -20.68 20.35
N PRO A 23 -3.48 -21.02 19.28
CA PRO A 23 -2.91 -20.90 17.95
C PRO A 23 -2.41 -19.46 17.82
N LEU A 24 -1.09 -19.28 17.70
CA LEU A 24 -0.52 -18.01 17.29
C LEU A 24 -1.29 -17.66 16.02
N SER A 25 -2.18 -16.67 16.11
CA SER A 25 -2.65 -15.99 14.92
C SER A 25 -1.37 -15.52 14.26
N LEU A 26 -0.99 -16.17 13.15
CA LEU A 26 0.15 -15.78 12.32
C LEU A 26 -0.21 -14.42 11.74
N GLN A 27 -0.05 -13.39 12.55
CA GLN A 27 -0.13 -12.02 12.12
C GLN A 27 0.99 -11.89 11.09
N PRO A 28 0.67 -11.59 9.82
CA PRO A 28 1.69 -11.53 8.78
C PRO A 28 2.78 -10.56 9.22
N PRO A 29 4.05 -10.83 8.89
CA PRO A 29 5.15 -9.92 9.23
C PRO A 29 4.78 -8.50 8.76
N PRO A 30 5.15 -7.45 9.52
CA PRO A 30 4.72 -6.08 9.24
C PRO A 30 4.99 -5.65 7.78
N ASP A 31 6.09 -6.14 7.18
CA ASP A 31 6.45 -5.89 5.78
C ASP A 31 5.49 -6.53 4.74
N ALA A 32 4.86 -7.66 5.05
CA ALA A 32 3.96 -8.34 4.11
C ALA A 32 2.59 -7.66 4.00
N ALA A 33 2.10 -7.08 5.10
CA ALA A 33 0.88 -6.28 5.10
C ALA A 33 1.07 -4.97 4.31
N ASP A 34 2.20 -4.29 4.51
CA ASP A 34 2.54 -3.05 3.81
C ASP A 34 2.67 -3.28 2.29
N ARG A 35 3.31 -4.40 1.90
CA ARG A 35 3.41 -4.80 0.48
C ARG A 35 2.05 -5.05 -0.19
N SER A 36 1.09 -5.66 0.51
CA SER A 36 -0.25 -5.90 -0.07
C SER A 36 -1.07 -4.62 -0.19
N LEU A 37 -0.97 -3.72 0.79
CA LEU A 37 -1.62 -2.41 0.75
C LEU A 37 -1.06 -1.56 -0.39
N TRP A 38 0.27 -1.54 -0.57
CA TRP A 38 0.88 -0.85 -1.70
C TRP A 38 0.59 -1.50 -3.05
N GLY A 39 0.51 -2.83 -3.11
CA GLY A 39 0.07 -3.56 -4.30
C GLY A 39 -1.32 -3.12 -4.74
N SER A 40 -2.30 -3.17 -3.84
CA SER A 40 -3.67 -2.75 -4.14
C SER A 40 -3.78 -1.26 -4.51
N HIS A 41 -2.99 -0.37 -3.89
CA HIS A 41 -3.00 1.05 -4.25
C HIS A 41 -2.32 1.33 -5.60
N LEU A 42 -1.27 0.58 -5.97
CA LEU A 42 -0.67 0.66 -7.29
C LEU A 42 -1.64 0.16 -8.36
N ASP A 43 -2.34 -0.94 -8.08
CA ASP A 43 -3.36 -1.51 -8.96
C ASP A 43 -4.53 -0.54 -9.16
N GLN A 44 -5.00 0.11 -8.09
CA GLN A 44 -6.02 1.15 -8.17
C GLN A 44 -5.58 2.35 -9.02
N ARG A 45 -4.32 2.79 -8.88
CA ARG A 45 -3.79 3.90 -9.68
C ARG A 45 -3.72 3.55 -11.16
N GLU A 46 -3.29 2.34 -11.49
CA GLU A 46 -3.26 1.88 -12.88
C GLU A 46 -4.68 1.72 -13.44
N GLN A 47 -5.64 1.26 -12.62
CA GLN A 47 -7.05 1.21 -13.01
C GLN A 47 -7.59 2.61 -13.35
N VAL A 48 -7.30 3.63 -12.55
CA VAL A 48 -7.68 5.02 -12.85
C VAL A 48 -7.03 5.50 -14.15
N ARG A 49 -5.75 5.18 -14.37
CA ARG A 49 -5.05 5.51 -15.62
C ARG A 49 -5.71 4.87 -16.83
N ALA A 50 -6.08 3.59 -16.73
CA ALA A 50 -6.79 2.87 -17.78
C ALA A 50 -8.14 3.55 -18.09
N THR A 51 -8.91 3.94 -17.08
CA THR A 51 -10.17 4.65 -17.26
C THR A 51 -9.99 6.00 -17.96
N LEU A 52 -8.96 6.79 -17.60
CA LEU A 52 -8.64 8.04 -18.30
C LEU A 52 -8.33 7.81 -19.77
N ARG A 53 -7.62 6.73 -20.10
CA ARG A 53 -7.30 6.36 -21.48
C ARG A 53 -8.55 5.99 -22.26
N THR A 54 -9.43 5.16 -21.69
CA THR A 54 -10.70 4.80 -22.33
C THR A 54 -11.58 6.03 -22.58
N ALA A 55 -11.69 6.94 -21.61
CA ALA A 55 -12.46 8.18 -21.77
C ALA A 55 -11.90 9.08 -22.89
N LYS A 56 -10.57 9.20 -22.96
CA LYS A 56 -9.87 9.93 -24.02
C LYS A 56 -10.14 9.33 -25.40
N GLU A 57 -10.02 8.00 -25.54
CA GLU A 57 -10.28 7.30 -26.81
C GLU A 57 -11.72 7.49 -27.29
N TRP A 58 -12.68 7.45 -26.37
CA TRP A 58 -14.07 7.73 -26.68
C TRP A 58 -14.28 9.17 -27.16
N LEU A 59 -13.70 10.16 -26.47
CA LEU A 59 -13.79 11.57 -26.88
C LEU A 59 -13.11 11.83 -28.23
N GLU A 60 -11.97 11.21 -28.50
CA GLU A 60 -11.28 11.34 -29.80
C GLU A 60 -12.12 10.80 -30.97
N GLN A 61 -12.97 9.80 -30.72
CA GLN A 61 -13.86 9.21 -31.72
C GLN A 61 -15.20 9.95 -31.85
N CYS A 62 -15.81 10.32 -30.74
CA CYS A 62 -17.16 10.91 -30.71
C CYS A 62 -17.14 12.44 -30.84
N GLU A 63 -16.09 13.10 -30.33
CA GLU A 63 -15.98 14.56 -30.26
C GLU A 63 -14.54 15.04 -30.57
N PRO A 64 -14.02 14.85 -31.79
CA PRO A 64 -12.60 15.09 -32.11
C PRO A 64 -12.12 16.54 -31.90
N SER A 65 -13.05 17.51 -31.83
CA SER A 65 -12.75 18.92 -31.55
C SER A 65 -12.90 19.30 -30.07
N SER A 66 -13.21 18.34 -29.19
CA SER A 66 -13.41 18.59 -27.76
C SER A 66 -12.08 18.97 -27.09
N PRO A 67 -11.99 20.14 -26.41
CA PRO A 67 -10.79 20.52 -25.67
C PRO A 67 -10.52 19.60 -24.47
N VAL A 68 -11.52 18.83 -24.03
CA VAL A 68 -11.43 17.90 -22.89
C VAL A 68 -10.40 16.79 -23.15
N VAL A 69 -10.20 16.37 -24.42
CA VAL A 69 -9.17 15.38 -24.79
C VAL A 69 -7.78 15.81 -24.31
N ILE A 70 -7.45 17.10 -24.44
CA ILE A 70 -6.15 17.65 -24.03
C ILE A 70 -6.03 17.66 -22.50
N LEU A 71 -7.12 17.96 -21.80
CA LEU A 71 -7.16 17.93 -20.34
C LEU A 71 -6.96 16.51 -19.80
N LEU A 72 -7.60 15.50 -20.38
CA LEU A 72 -7.40 14.11 -20.00
C LEU A 72 -5.99 13.62 -20.29
N LYS A 73 -5.40 14.01 -21.44
CA LYS A 73 -3.98 13.73 -21.73
C LYS A 73 -3.06 14.30 -20.65
N GLN A 74 -3.36 15.49 -20.15
CA GLN A 74 -2.55 16.10 -19.12
C GLN A 74 -2.78 15.46 -17.75
N ALA A 75 -4.03 15.11 -17.41
CA ALA A 75 -4.34 14.34 -16.20
C ALA A 75 -3.58 12.99 -16.18
N GLU A 76 -3.56 12.24 -17.30
CA GLU A 76 -2.83 10.96 -17.42
C GLU A 76 -1.33 11.13 -17.12
N ARG A 77 -0.71 12.24 -17.58
CA ARG A 77 0.73 12.54 -17.38
C ARG A 77 1.08 12.99 -15.96
N LEU A 78 0.14 13.62 -15.28
CA LEU A 78 0.31 14.14 -13.91
C LEU A 78 -0.01 13.07 -12.86
N LEU A 79 -0.82 12.06 -13.21
CA LEU A 79 -1.23 11.01 -12.29
C LEU A 79 -0.02 10.19 -11.78
N GLY A 80 0.14 10.18 -10.45
CA GLY A 80 1.23 9.48 -9.76
C GLY A 80 2.50 10.33 -9.56
N ARG A 81 2.53 11.57 -10.05
CA ARG A 81 3.59 12.51 -9.72
C ARG A 81 3.42 13.09 -8.31
N ARG A 82 4.51 13.61 -7.77
CA ARG A 82 4.49 14.31 -6.48
C ARG A 82 3.72 15.62 -6.61
N PHE A 83 3.02 16.01 -5.53
CA PHE A 83 2.24 17.25 -5.49
C PHE A 83 3.00 18.48 -5.99
N ALA A 84 4.25 18.67 -5.55
CA ALA A 84 5.06 19.82 -5.95
C ALA A 84 5.31 19.89 -7.47
N GLU A 85 5.47 18.73 -8.13
CA GLU A 85 5.63 18.67 -9.60
C GLU A 85 4.32 19.00 -10.31
N VAL A 86 3.20 18.52 -9.78
CA VAL A 86 1.87 18.80 -10.33
C VAL A 86 1.51 20.27 -10.19
N ALA A 87 1.71 20.85 -9.01
CA ALA A 87 1.44 22.26 -8.72
C ALA A 87 2.27 23.22 -9.59
N GLN A 88 3.49 22.84 -9.96
CA GLN A 88 4.32 23.62 -10.90
C GLN A 88 3.89 23.46 -12.36
N ALA A 89 3.25 22.34 -12.71
CA ALA A 89 2.84 22.05 -14.09
C ALA A 89 1.49 22.71 -14.47
N ILE A 90 0.67 23.08 -13.49
CA ILE A 90 -0.62 23.72 -13.71
C ILE A 90 -0.52 25.20 -13.33
N PRO A 91 -0.81 26.15 -14.24
CA PRO A 91 -0.76 27.57 -13.92
C PRO A 91 -1.72 27.91 -12.75
N PRO A 92 -1.26 28.62 -11.72
CA PRO A 92 -2.07 28.89 -10.52
C PRO A 92 -3.31 29.73 -10.83
N ASP A 93 -3.20 30.70 -11.74
CA ASP A 93 -4.34 31.54 -12.17
C ASP A 93 -5.42 30.71 -12.88
N LEU A 94 -5.03 29.63 -13.55
CA LEU A 94 -5.97 28.73 -14.20
C LEU A 94 -6.73 27.89 -13.18
N LEU A 95 -6.03 27.34 -12.16
CA LEU A 95 -6.67 26.62 -11.05
C LEU A 95 -7.65 27.52 -10.30
N ALA A 96 -7.23 28.74 -9.96
CA ALA A 96 -8.09 29.70 -9.25
C ALA A 96 -9.38 30.03 -10.02
N ARG A 97 -9.33 30.06 -11.36
CA ARG A 97 -10.52 30.25 -12.19
C ARG A 97 -11.46 29.06 -12.18
N TRP A 98 -10.93 27.83 -12.18
CA TRP A 98 -11.75 26.62 -12.11
C TRP A 98 -12.35 26.38 -10.73
N ASP A 99 -11.65 26.75 -9.65
CA ASP A 99 -12.18 26.65 -8.28
C ASP A 99 -13.28 27.68 -7.96
N ALA A 100 -13.40 28.74 -8.77
CA ALA A 100 -14.35 29.83 -8.58
C ALA A 100 -15.71 29.63 -9.30
N GLU A 101 -15.85 28.56 -10.08
CA GLU A 101 -17.10 28.14 -10.73
C GLU A 101 -17.93 27.23 -9.81
#